data_AF-A0A2C1Z0Q5-F1
#
_entry.id   AF-A0A2C1Z0Q5-F1
#
_cell.length_a   1.000
_cell.length_b   1.000
_cell.length_c   1.000
_cell.angle_alpha   90.00
_cell.angle_beta   90.00
_cell.angle_gamma   90.00
#
_symmetry.space_group_name_H-M   'P 1'
#
loop_
_entity.id
_entity.type
_entity.pdbx_description
1 polymer ?
#
loop_
_entity_poly.entity_id
_entity_poly.type
_entity_poly.pdbx_seq_one_letter_code
_entity_poly.pdbx_strand_id
1 'polypeptide(L)' 'MWKAIVSYLPDWSVFMQAFMACIIPYAISRFFKWIRQTEDE' A
#
# COMPACT_ATOMS: atom_id res chain seq x y z
N MET A 1 -22.82 15.87 -13.66
CA MET A 1 -22.55 14.58 -12.96
C MET A 1 -21.10 14.38 -12.57
N TRP A 2 -20.12 14.88 -13.35
CA TRP A 2 -18.69 14.79 -13.04
C TRP A 2 -18.30 15.31 -11.63
N LYS A 3 -18.84 16.46 -11.20
CA LYS A 3 -18.56 17.03 -9.86
C LYS A 3 -18.99 16.13 -8.70
N ALA A 4 -20.08 15.37 -8.84
CA ALA A 4 -20.56 14.47 -7.80
C ALA A 4 -19.65 13.23 -7.66
N ILE A 5 -19.14 12.73 -8.80
CA ILE A 5 -18.22 11.58 -8.84
C ILE A 5 -16.89 11.95 -8.18
N VAL A 6 -16.34 13.12 -8.50
CA VAL A 6 -15.09 13.60 -7.91
C VAL A 6 -15.27 13.87 -6.40
N SER A 7 -16.44 14.29 -5.95
CA SER A 7 -16.74 14.49 -4.53
C SER A 7 -16.91 13.19 -3.73
N TYR A 8 -17.09 12.05 -4.39
CA TYR A 8 -17.15 10.73 -3.75
C TYR A 8 -15.75 10.11 -3.58
N LEU A 9 -14.75 10.67 -4.25
CA LEU A 9 -13.37 10.24 -4.03
C LEU A 9 -12.97 10.60 -2.60
N PRO A 10 -12.46 9.62 -1.83
CA PRO A 10 -11.99 9.88 -0.49
C PRO A 10 -10.89 10.95 -0.53
N ASP A 11 -10.79 11.71 0.56
CA ASP A 11 -9.74 12.71 0.72
C ASP A 11 -8.37 12.08 0.40
N TRP A 12 -7.46 12.89 -0.15
CA TRP A 12 -6.12 12.43 -0.51
C TRP A 12 -5.40 11.72 0.64
N SER A 13 -5.66 12.16 1.88
CA SER A 13 -5.16 11.51 3.09
C SER A 13 -5.68 10.07 3.25
N VAL A 14 -6.97 9.83 3.04
CA VAL A 14 -7.60 8.50 3.15
C VAL A 14 -7.10 7.57 2.05
N PHE A 15 -6.92 8.09 0.83
CA PHE A 15 -6.34 7.33 -0.28
C PHE A 15 -4.90 6.88 0.03
N MET A 16 -4.06 7.81 0.50
CA MET A 16 -2.69 7.50 0.90
C MET A 16 -2.62 6.53 2.08
N GLN A 17 -3.53 6.65 3.04
CA GLN A 17 -3.59 5.73 4.18
C GLN A 17 -3.93 4.31 3.75
N ALA A 18 -4.92 4.13 2.86
CA ALA A 18 -5.26 2.82 2.30
C ALA A 18 -4.12 2.24 1.45
N PHE A 19 -3.47 3.09 0.65
CA PHE A 19 -2.30 2.70 -0.15
C PHE A 19 -1.13 2.20 0.73
N MET A 20 -0.80 2.94 1.79
CA MET A 20 0.20 2.53 2.77
C MET A 20 -0.21 1.24 3.49
N ALA A 21 -1.46 1.11 3.91
CA ALA A 21 -1.97 -0.09 4.58
C ALA A 21 -1.87 -1.35 3.70
N CYS A 22 -1.95 -1.21 2.36
CA CYS A 22 -1.73 -2.31 1.42
C CYS A 22 -0.25 -2.57 1.13
N ILE A 23 0.56 -1.51 0.95
CA ILE A 23 1.96 -1.64 0.53
C ILE A 23 2.88 -2.07 1.67
N ILE A 24 2.68 -1.53 2.88
CA ILE A 24 3.53 -1.83 4.04
C ILE A 24 3.59 -3.34 4.32
N PRO A 25 2.47 -4.08 4.48
CA PRO A 25 2.55 -5.50 4.79
C PRO A 25 3.16 -6.31 3.63
N TYR A 26 2.90 -5.93 2.37
CA TYR A 26 3.51 -6.58 1.21
C TYR A 26 5.03 -6.35 1.16
N ALA A 27 5.47 -5.10 1.37
CA ALA A 27 6.87 -4.72 1.37
C ALA A 27 7.63 -5.44 2.50
N ILE A 28 7.07 -5.48 3.71
CA ILE A 28 7.64 -6.21 4.84
C ILE A 28 7.73 -7.71 4.51
N SER A 29 6.65 -8.32 4.02
CA SER A 29 6.64 -9.75 3.67
C SER A 29 7.68 -10.10 2.63
N ARG A 30 7.87 -9.23 1.63
CA ARG A 30 8.87 -9.42 0.57
C ARG A 30 10.28 -9.21 1.08
N PHE A 31 10.49 -8.21 1.94
CA PHE A 31 11.78 -7.93 2.57
C PHE A 31 12.24 -9.09 3.46
N PHE A 32 11.36 -9.63 4.30
CA PHE A 32 11.68 -10.80 5.14
C PHE A 32 11.96 -12.06 4.32
N LYS A 33 11.21 -12.31 3.24
CA LYS A 33 11.52 -13.39 2.30
C LYS A 33 12.89 -13.22 1.67
N TRP A 34 13.23 -11.99 1.29
CA TRP A 34 14.51 -11.68 0.66
C TRP A 34 15.69 -11.86 1.62
N ILE A 35 15.57 -11.37 2.86
CA ILE A 35 16.57 -11.61 3.92
C ILE A 35 16.77 -13.10 4.15
N ARG A 36 15.69 -13.87 4.27
CA ARG A 36 15.78 -15.30 4.53
C ARG A 36 16.41 -16.07 3.36
N GLN A 37 16.17 -15.65 2.13
CA GLN A 37 16.82 -16.27 0.97
C GLN A 37 18.33 -16.00 0.94
N THR A 38 18.78 -14.85 1.45
CA THR A 38 20.20 -14.51 1.55
C THR A 38 20.94 -15.27 2.67
N GLU A 39 20.25 -15.77 3.69
CA GLU A 39 20.88 -16.52 4.80
C GLU A 39 21.12 -18.01 4.49
N ASP A 40 20.39 -18.57 3.50
CA ASP A 40 20.52 -19.96 3.05
C ASP A 40 21.55 -20.15 1.90
N GLU A 41 22.24 -19.08 1.45
CA GLU A 41 23.40 -19.13 0.51
C GLU A 41 24.75 -19.06 1.26
#